data_AF-A0A5Q0UMI7-F1
#
_entry.id   AF-A0A5Q0UMI7-F1
#
_cell.length_a   1.000
_cell.length_b   1.000
_cell.length_c   1.000
_cell.angle_alpha   90.00
_cell.angle_beta   90.00
_cell.angle_gamma   90.00
#
_symmetry.space_group_name_H-M   'P 1'
#
loop_
_entity.id
_entity.type
_entity.pdbx_description
1 polymer ?
#
loop_
_entity_poly.entity_id
_entity_poly.type
_entity_poly.pdbx_seq_one_letter_code
_entity_poly.pdbx_strand_id
1 'polypeptide(L)'
;MRRNTILIVLLIAAVLLPMWYVSLHGEPPSEEIAIDESVTDIRPLDGFVDTPNKLSPSQVGVIVWVGLFGLLGALTAVHRFMNDAVRPPDDAEAVADGGTVSLPWLETDERWIVEYHDATDAIEGLVAMGGLTVLAIVFAALFTGEYLTLARTQYFGVYAAGMFLSLALSTVAYYAWFMPHIEVAEHRGHE
;
A
#
# COMPACT_ATOMS: atom_id res chain seq x y z
N MET A 1 -27.71 -3.68 2.67
CA MET A 1 -26.80 -2.52 2.88
C MET A 1 -27.42 -1.58 3.91
N ARG A 2 -26.68 -1.20 4.95
CA ARG A 2 -27.20 -0.38 6.06
C ARG A 2 -27.43 1.07 5.60
N ARG A 3 -28.48 1.73 6.09
CA ARG A 3 -28.82 3.14 5.81
C ARG A 3 -27.61 4.10 5.95
N ASN A 4 -26.73 3.82 6.89
CA ASN A 4 -25.50 4.59 7.11
C ASN A 4 -24.53 4.51 5.93
N THR A 5 -24.39 3.36 5.28
CA THR A 5 -23.52 3.20 4.10
C THR A 5 -24.02 4.06 2.95
N ILE A 6 -25.33 4.10 2.74
CA ILE A 6 -25.95 4.93 1.69
C ILE A 6 -25.69 6.41 1.96
N LEU A 7 -25.85 6.86 3.22
CA LEU A 7 -25.57 8.25 3.60
C LEU A 7 -24.10 8.63 3.38
N ILE A 8 -23.16 7.74 3.72
CA ILE A 8 -21.73 7.96 3.47
C ILE A 8 -21.44 8.09 1.98
N VAL A 9 -21.97 7.18 1.16
CA VAL A 9 -21.77 7.23 -0.31
C VAL A 9 -22.37 8.50 -0.90
N LEU A 10 -23.57 8.92 -0.46
CA LEU A 10 -24.19 10.16 -0.90
C LEU A 10 -23.37 11.38 -0.50
N LEU A 11 -22.82 11.40 0.71
CA LEU A 11 -21.98 12.51 1.19
C LEU A 11 -20.67 12.60 0.39
N ILE A 12 -20.02 11.46 0.15
CA ILE A 12 -18.83 11.38 -0.71
C ILE A 12 -19.17 11.90 -2.11
N ALA A 13 -20.25 11.42 -2.72
CA ALA A 13 -20.67 11.85 -4.04
C ALA A 13 -20.97 13.36 -4.10
N ALA A 14 -21.65 13.91 -3.09
CA ALA A 14 -21.97 15.32 -3.02
C ALA A 14 -20.72 16.23 -2.95
N VAL A 15 -19.66 15.77 -2.27
CA VAL A 15 -18.39 16.50 -2.16
C VAL A 15 -17.55 16.36 -3.43
N LEU A 16 -17.52 15.17 -4.04
CA LEU A 16 -16.63 14.89 -5.16
C LEU A 16 -17.20 15.29 -6.52
N LEU A 17 -18.49 15.08 -6.77
CA LEU A 17 -19.09 15.31 -8.08
C LEU A 17 -18.84 16.72 -8.65
N PRO A 18 -18.95 17.81 -7.86
CA PRO A 18 -18.67 19.15 -8.39
C PRO A 18 -17.24 19.29 -8.91
N MET A 19 -16.26 18.73 -8.20
CA MET A 19 -14.85 18.78 -8.58
C MET A 19 -14.60 18.00 -9.87
N TRP A 20 -15.15 16.79 -9.97
CA TRP A 20 -15.05 15.95 -11.17
C TRP A 20 -15.75 16.59 -12.38
N TYR A 21 -16.88 17.24 -12.16
CA TYR A 21 -17.59 17.97 -13.20
C TYR A 21 -16.73 19.10 -13.76
N VAL A 22 -16.14 19.93 -12.89
CA VAL A 22 -15.25 21.03 -13.32
C VAL A 22 -14.01 20.49 -14.03
N SER A 23 -13.40 19.41 -13.53
CA SER A 23 -12.20 18.83 -14.15
C SER A 23 -12.46 18.30 -15.57
N LEU A 24 -13.67 17.81 -15.84
CA LEU A 24 -14.07 17.32 -17.17
C LEU A 24 -14.30 18.45 -18.18
N HIS A 25 -14.68 19.65 -17.71
CA HIS A 25 -14.94 20.80 -18.59
C HIS A 25 -13.68 21.65 -18.84
N GLY A 26 -12.65 21.49 -18.00
CA GLY A 26 -11.32 22.04 -18.22
C GLY A 26 -11.23 23.56 -18.10
N GLU A 27 -10.00 24.05 -18.16
CA GLU A 27 -9.68 25.47 -18.22
C GLU A 27 -9.41 25.86 -19.69
N PRO A 28 -9.70 27.10 -20.14
CA PRO A 28 -9.41 27.51 -21.50
C PRO A 28 -7.92 27.31 -21.84
N PRO A 29 -7.58 26.95 -23.09
CA PRO A 29 -6.19 26.70 -23.48
C PRO A 29 -5.34 27.94 -23.21
N SER A 30 -4.43 27.83 -22.24
CA SER A 30 -3.41 28.84 -21.98
C SER A 30 -2.20 28.56 -22.86
N GLU A 31 -1.51 29.62 -23.30
CA GLU A 31 -0.31 29.53 -24.12
C GLU A 31 0.70 28.49 -23.54
N GLU A 32 0.99 27.48 -24.35
CA GLU A 32 1.93 26.42 -24.02
C GLU A 32 3.35 26.88 -24.41
N ILE A 33 4.23 26.98 -23.42
CA ILE A 33 5.65 27.21 -23.67
C ILE A 33 6.27 25.84 -23.97
N ALA A 34 6.22 25.43 -25.23
CA ALA A 34 6.92 24.23 -25.68
C ALA A 34 8.42 24.51 -25.81
N ILE A 35 9.25 23.51 -25.47
CA ILE A 35 10.68 23.56 -25.78
C ILE A 35 10.82 23.38 -27.28
N ASP A 36 11.63 24.22 -27.93
CA ASP A 36 11.90 24.12 -29.36
C ASP A 36 12.69 22.82 -29.66
N GLU A 37 11.97 21.80 -30.13
CA GLU A 37 12.51 20.48 -30.49
C GLU A 37 13.44 20.54 -31.72
N SER A 38 13.55 21.68 -32.42
CA SER A 38 14.50 21.82 -33.53
C SER A 38 15.97 21.90 -33.09
N VAL A 39 16.21 22.18 -31.80
CA VAL A 39 17.56 22.37 -31.24
C VAL A 39 18.04 21.12 -30.47
N THR A 40 17.13 20.27 -29.99
CA THR A 40 17.47 19.08 -29.22
C THR A 40 16.42 17.98 -29.34
N ASP A 41 16.87 16.74 -29.54
CA ASP A 41 16.02 15.53 -29.51
C ASP A 41 15.63 15.12 -28.06
N ILE A 42 16.09 15.85 -27.05
CA ILE A 42 15.74 15.57 -25.66
C ILE A 42 14.30 16.02 -25.43
N ARG A 43 13.46 15.10 -24.97
CA ARG A 43 12.07 15.37 -24.59
C ARG A 43 11.89 15.19 -23.07
N PRO A 44 12.17 16.21 -22.24
CA PRO A 44 12.13 16.10 -20.79
C PRO A 44 10.71 15.91 -20.23
N LEU A 45 9.68 16.22 -21.03
CA LEU A 45 8.26 16.15 -20.65
C LEU A 45 7.56 14.91 -21.19
N ASP A 46 8.25 14.06 -21.96
CA ASP A 46 7.67 12.84 -22.52
C ASP A 46 7.46 11.78 -21.42
N GLY A 47 6.31 11.12 -21.38
CA GLY A 47 5.94 10.18 -20.34
C GLY A 47 5.45 8.85 -20.90
N PHE A 48 5.07 7.91 -20.03
CA PHE A 48 4.36 6.70 -20.47
C PHE A 48 3.00 7.01 -21.11
N VAL A 49 2.43 8.14 -20.72
CA VAL A 49 1.13 8.66 -21.17
C VAL A 49 1.32 10.15 -21.37
N ASP A 50 0.69 10.69 -22.41
CA ASP A 50 0.63 12.13 -22.62
C ASP A 50 -0.04 12.80 -21.42
N THR A 51 0.77 13.49 -20.61
CA THR A 51 0.29 14.27 -19.47
C THR A 51 0.28 15.75 -19.82
N PRO A 52 -0.80 16.47 -19.48
CA PRO A 52 -0.86 17.90 -19.75
C PRO A 52 0.18 18.66 -18.94
N ASN A 53 0.79 19.67 -19.57
CA ASN A 53 1.83 20.52 -18.96
C ASN A 53 1.30 21.38 -17.79
N LYS A 54 -0.02 21.58 -17.71
CA LYS A 54 -0.68 22.29 -16.62
C LYS A 54 -1.89 21.49 -16.15
N LEU A 55 -2.02 21.37 -14.83
CA LEU A 55 -3.18 20.78 -14.17
C LEU A 55 -3.94 21.89 -13.45
N SER A 56 -5.24 22.01 -13.74
CA SER A 56 -6.13 22.88 -12.97
C SER A 56 -6.27 22.33 -11.54
N PRO A 57 -6.58 23.18 -10.54
CA PRO A 57 -6.78 22.72 -9.16
C PRO A 57 -7.82 21.59 -9.03
N SER A 58 -8.86 21.62 -9.88
CA SER A 58 -9.88 20.57 -9.92
C SER A 58 -9.33 19.22 -10.41
N GLN A 59 -8.46 19.23 -11.43
CA GLN A 59 -7.81 18.03 -11.95
C GLN A 59 -6.83 17.43 -10.93
N VAL A 60 -6.03 18.28 -10.26
CA VAL A 60 -5.16 17.82 -9.16
C VAL A 60 -6.00 17.16 -8.07
N GLY A 61 -7.12 17.77 -7.68
CA GLY A 61 -8.04 17.19 -6.70
C GLY A 61 -8.56 15.81 -7.12
N VAL A 62 -8.99 15.64 -8.38
CA VAL A 62 -9.43 14.34 -8.92
C VAL A 62 -8.31 13.30 -8.86
N ILE A 63 -7.10 13.65 -9.30
CA ILE A 63 -5.94 12.74 -9.26
C ILE A 63 -5.64 12.28 -7.83
N VAL A 64 -5.67 13.21 -6.88
CA VAL A 64 -5.46 12.90 -5.44
C VAL A 64 -6.54 11.94 -4.94
N TRP A 65 -7.81 12.17 -5.27
CA TRP A 65 -8.90 11.27 -4.87
C TRP A 65 -8.78 9.88 -5.47
N VAL A 66 -8.41 9.78 -6.74
CA VAL A 66 -8.11 8.49 -7.40
C VAL A 66 -6.98 7.78 -6.66
N GLY A 67 -5.90 8.49 -6.32
CA GLY A 67 -4.79 7.96 -5.53
C GLY A 67 -5.23 7.46 -4.15
N LEU A 68 -6.05 8.24 -3.43
CA LEU A 68 -6.55 7.89 -2.10
C LEU A 68 -7.50 6.68 -2.14
N PHE A 69 -8.40 6.59 -3.11
CA PHE A 69 -9.25 5.42 -3.28
C PHE A 69 -8.45 4.18 -3.69
N GLY A 70 -7.44 4.35 -4.55
CA GLY A 70 -6.49 3.29 -4.87
C GLY A 70 -5.76 2.78 -3.64
N LEU A 71 -5.26 3.70 -2.80
CA LEU A 71 -4.60 3.36 -1.52
C LEU A 71 -5.57 2.64 -0.56
N LEU A 72 -6.79 3.13 -0.41
CA LEU A 72 -7.82 2.48 0.41
C LEU A 72 -8.10 1.06 -0.08
N GLY A 73 -8.22 0.87 -1.39
CA GLY A 73 -8.40 -0.44 -2.01
C GLY A 73 -7.23 -1.38 -1.73
N ALA A 74 -6.00 -0.89 -1.91
CA ALA A 74 -4.79 -1.66 -1.63
C ALA A 74 -4.70 -2.06 -0.14
N LEU A 75 -4.97 -1.14 0.79
CA LEU A 75 -5.00 -1.42 2.22
C LEU A 75 -6.09 -2.43 2.58
N THR A 76 -7.26 -2.33 1.96
CA THR A 76 -8.35 -3.28 2.17
C THR A 76 -7.97 -4.68 1.67
N ALA A 77 -7.31 -4.77 0.51
CA ALA A 77 -6.83 -6.02 -0.04
C ALA A 77 -5.76 -6.66 0.85
N VAL A 78 -4.78 -5.87 1.31
CA VAL A 78 -3.74 -6.33 2.24
C VAL A 78 -4.35 -6.76 3.57
N HIS A 79 -5.29 -6.01 4.13
CA HIS A 79 -5.96 -6.37 5.37
C HIS A 79 -6.73 -7.70 5.23
N ARG A 80 -7.45 -7.88 4.12
CA ARG A 80 -8.15 -9.13 3.84
C ARG A 80 -7.18 -10.28 3.67
N PHE A 81 -6.12 -10.07 2.90
CA PHE A 81 -5.05 -11.06 2.72
C PHE A 81 -4.44 -11.47 4.08
N MET A 82 -4.15 -10.51 4.96
CA MET A 82 -3.64 -10.80 6.30
C MET A 82 -4.65 -11.58 7.15
N ASN A 83 -5.93 -11.20 7.12
CA ASN A 83 -6.95 -11.96 7.84
C ASN A 83 -7.10 -13.39 7.31
N ASP A 84 -6.97 -13.60 6.00
CA ASP A 84 -7.12 -14.91 5.37
C ASP A 84 -5.84 -15.77 5.53
N ALA A 85 -4.66 -15.16 5.55
CA ALA A 85 -3.37 -15.87 5.61
C ALA A 85 -2.85 -16.09 7.04
N VAL A 86 -3.09 -15.13 7.96
CA VAL A 86 -2.56 -15.17 9.33
C VAL A 86 -3.54 -15.81 10.30
N ARG A 87 -4.85 -15.74 10.03
CA ARG A 87 -5.82 -16.32 10.94
C ARG A 87 -5.80 -17.84 10.76
N PRO A 88 -5.55 -18.61 11.83
CA PRO A 88 -5.69 -20.06 11.81
C PRO A 88 -7.12 -20.41 11.37
N PRO A 89 -7.32 -21.47 10.58
CA PRO A 89 -8.66 -21.91 10.23
C PRO A 89 -9.41 -22.33 11.50
N ASP A 90 -10.74 -22.13 11.54
CA ASP A 90 -11.57 -22.34 12.74
C ASP A 90 -11.53 -23.80 13.27
N ASP A 91 -11.00 -24.73 12.48
CA ASP A 91 -10.81 -26.16 12.77
C ASP A 91 -9.34 -26.56 13.01
N ALA A 92 -8.42 -25.60 13.05
CA ALA A 92 -7.05 -25.86 13.47
C ALA A 92 -7.07 -26.43 14.90
N GLU A 93 -6.46 -27.60 15.09
CA GLU A 93 -6.26 -28.13 16.44
C GLU A 93 -5.38 -27.13 17.19
N ALA A 94 -5.96 -26.49 18.20
CA ALA A 94 -5.22 -25.77 19.21
C ALA A 94 -4.19 -26.73 19.79
N VAL A 95 -2.93 -26.62 19.36
CA VAL A 95 -1.84 -27.35 19.98
C VAL A 95 -1.63 -26.64 21.31
N ALA A 96 -2.32 -27.13 22.34
CA ALA A 96 -1.96 -26.83 23.71
C ALA A 96 -0.55 -27.39 23.89
N ASP A 97 0.45 -26.56 23.63
CA ASP A 97 1.78 -26.82 24.11
C ASP A 97 1.64 -27.06 25.61
N GLY A 98 2.20 -28.14 26.14
CA GLY A 98 2.03 -28.49 27.54
C GLY A 98 2.77 -27.52 28.48
N GLY A 99 2.54 -26.21 28.37
CA GLY A 99 3.14 -25.14 29.17
C GLY A 99 4.62 -24.92 28.88
N THR A 100 5.08 -25.04 27.63
CA THR A 100 6.52 -24.99 27.30
C THR A 100 7.00 -23.66 26.73
N VAL A 101 6.14 -22.86 26.10
CA VAL A 101 6.51 -21.53 25.58
C VAL A 101 6.04 -20.45 26.55
N SER A 102 6.65 -20.38 27.75
CA SER A 102 6.46 -19.21 28.61
C SER A 102 7.27 -18.04 28.05
N LEU A 103 6.61 -16.96 27.65
CA LEU A 103 7.27 -15.69 27.29
C LEU A 103 7.07 -14.73 28.48
N PRO A 104 8.04 -14.62 29.41
CA PRO A 104 7.82 -13.94 30.71
C PRO A 104 7.50 -12.45 30.61
N TRP A 105 7.75 -11.83 29.46
CA TRP A 105 7.40 -10.44 29.18
C TRP A 105 5.98 -10.27 28.62
N LEU A 106 5.35 -11.35 28.16
CA LEU A 106 3.96 -11.39 27.66
C LEU A 106 2.99 -11.86 28.74
N GLU A 107 3.46 -12.62 29.73
CA GLU A 107 2.66 -13.05 30.88
C GLU A 107 2.83 -12.10 32.07
N THR A 108 1.71 -11.64 32.64
CA THR A 108 1.63 -10.90 33.91
C THR A 108 0.45 -11.43 34.71
N ASP A 109 0.27 -10.98 35.96
CA ASP A 109 -0.87 -11.40 36.79
C ASP A 109 -2.24 -11.14 36.11
N GLU A 110 -2.30 -10.14 35.24
CA GLU A 110 -3.50 -9.72 34.52
C GLU A 110 -3.50 -10.11 33.02
N ARG A 111 -2.43 -10.71 32.51
CA ARG A 111 -2.27 -11.01 31.08
C ARG A 111 -1.65 -12.39 30.86
N TRP A 112 -2.29 -13.22 30.07
CA TRP A 112 -1.80 -14.56 29.78
C TRP A 112 -2.01 -14.94 28.32
N ILE A 113 -1.18 -15.87 27.84
CA ILE A 113 -1.29 -16.43 26.49
C ILE A 113 -2.44 -17.44 26.49
N VAL A 114 -3.40 -17.26 25.58
CA VAL A 114 -4.56 -18.14 25.40
C VAL A 114 -4.22 -19.24 24.40
N GLU A 115 -3.61 -18.83 23.28
CA GLU A 115 -3.29 -19.74 22.19
C GLU A 115 -2.01 -19.31 21.50
N TYR A 116 -1.21 -20.28 21.11
CA TYR A 116 0.00 -20.10 20.32
C TYR A 116 -0.11 -20.94 19.05
N HIS A 117 0.01 -20.27 17.89
CA HIS A 117 0.11 -20.94 16.60
C HIS A 117 1.50 -20.65 16.04
N ASP A 118 2.22 -21.73 15.73
CA ASP A 118 3.56 -21.62 15.20
C ASP A 118 3.57 -20.99 13.80
N ALA A 119 4.72 -20.44 13.41
CA ALA A 119 4.89 -19.91 12.06
C ALA A 119 4.71 -21.03 11.03
N THR A 120 4.05 -20.72 9.91
CA THR A 120 3.82 -21.73 8.86
C THR A 120 5.11 -22.12 8.15
N ASP A 121 6.10 -21.21 8.09
CA ASP A 121 7.38 -21.40 7.39
C ASP A 121 7.22 -21.93 5.96
N ALA A 122 6.14 -21.53 5.30
CA ALA A 122 5.75 -22.03 4.00
C ALA A 122 6.71 -21.54 2.89
N ILE A 123 6.95 -22.39 1.89
CA ILE A 123 7.81 -22.06 0.75
C ILE A 123 7.27 -20.88 -0.06
N GLU A 124 5.94 -20.72 -0.09
CA GLU A 124 5.25 -19.59 -0.70
C GLU A 124 5.70 -18.26 -0.11
N GLY A 125 5.85 -18.20 1.23
CA GLY A 125 6.35 -17.02 1.92
C GLY A 125 7.79 -16.68 1.51
N LEU A 126 8.64 -17.70 1.36
CA LEU A 126 10.03 -17.53 0.95
C LEU A 126 10.13 -17.02 -0.50
N VAL A 127 9.31 -17.57 -1.40
CA VAL A 127 9.23 -17.12 -2.81
C VAL A 127 8.70 -15.70 -2.89
N ALA A 128 7.65 -15.35 -2.13
CA ALA A 128 7.09 -14.00 -2.09
C ALA A 128 8.12 -12.97 -1.60
N MET A 129 8.76 -13.25 -0.46
CA MET A 129 9.81 -12.40 0.12
C MET A 129 11.00 -12.23 -0.82
N GLY A 130 11.50 -13.33 -1.39
CA GLY A 130 12.61 -13.31 -2.33
C GLY A 130 12.27 -12.50 -3.59
N GLY A 131 11.10 -12.72 -4.17
CA GLY A 131 10.61 -11.98 -5.33
C GLY A 131 10.45 -10.48 -5.06
N LEU A 132 9.84 -10.11 -3.93
CA LEU A 132 9.67 -8.70 -3.53
C LEU A 132 11.02 -8.03 -3.24
N THR A 133 12.00 -8.76 -2.70
CA THR A 133 13.35 -8.24 -2.48
C THR A 133 14.06 -7.97 -3.81
N VAL A 134 13.98 -8.90 -4.76
CA VAL A 134 14.53 -8.70 -6.12
C VAL A 134 13.84 -7.51 -6.79
N LEU A 135 12.52 -7.39 -6.67
CA LEU A 135 11.77 -6.28 -7.23
C LEU A 135 12.19 -4.93 -6.63
N ALA A 136 12.38 -4.87 -5.31
CA ALA A 136 12.89 -3.68 -4.63
C ALA A 136 14.28 -3.28 -5.15
N ILE A 137 15.18 -4.25 -5.36
CA ILE A 137 16.53 -4.01 -5.91
C ILE A 137 16.44 -3.49 -7.35
N VAL A 138 15.60 -4.08 -8.19
CA VAL A 138 15.40 -3.63 -9.58
C VAL A 138 14.92 -2.18 -9.61
N PHE A 139 13.90 -1.84 -8.82
CA PHE A 139 13.40 -0.47 -8.76
C PHE A 139 14.42 0.51 -8.16
N ALA A 140 15.19 0.10 -7.16
CA ALA A 140 16.28 0.90 -6.62
C ALA A 140 17.35 1.17 -7.69
N ALA A 141 17.74 0.16 -8.48
CA ALA A 141 18.70 0.31 -9.56
C ALA A 141 18.19 1.25 -10.67
N LEU A 142 16.91 1.14 -11.06
CA LEU A 142 16.28 2.06 -12.02
C LEU A 142 16.24 3.49 -11.48
N PHE A 143 15.86 3.67 -10.21
CA PHE A 143 15.86 4.95 -9.53
C PHE A 143 17.26 5.57 -9.51
N THR A 144 18.29 4.81 -9.15
CA THR A 144 19.68 5.28 -9.15
C THR A 144 20.17 5.59 -10.56
N GLY A 145 19.87 4.74 -11.55
CA GLY A 145 20.27 4.97 -12.94
C GLY A 145 19.71 6.27 -13.52
N GLU A 146 18.45 6.57 -13.21
CA GLU A 146 17.82 7.83 -13.61
C GLU A 146 18.40 9.02 -12.82
N TYR A 147 18.70 8.85 -11.53
CA TYR A 147 19.36 9.88 -10.71
C TYR A 147 20.71 10.31 -11.25
N LEU A 148 21.52 9.35 -11.71
CA LEU A 148 22.86 9.63 -12.22
C LEU A 148 22.87 10.21 -13.63
N THR A 149 21.78 10.10 -14.39
CA THR A 149 21.74 10.55 -15.78
C THR A 149 21.36 12.02 -15.96
N LEU A 150 20.91 12.73 -14.91
CA LEU A 150 20.60 14.18 -14.81
C LEU A 150 19.66 14.79 -15.89
N ALA A 151 19.37 14.07 -16.98
CA ALA A 151 18.68 14.55 -18.16
C ALA A 151 17.25 13.98 -18.31
N ARG A 152 16.90 12.96 -17.52
CA ARG A 152 15.59 12.32 -17.52
C ARG A 152 15.22 12.11 -16.06
N THR A 153 14.17 12.76 -15.59
CA THR A 153 13.68 12.65 -14.19
C THR A 153 12.22 12.22 -14.14
N GLN A 154 11.76 11.64 -15.25
CA GLN A 154 10.35 11.39 -15.56
C GLN A 154 9.77 10.25 -14.73
N TYR A 155 10.59 9.25 -14.38
CA TYR A 155 10.12 8.00 -13.79
C TYR A 155 10.51 7.80 -12.33
N PHE A 156 11.14 8.79 -11.70
CA PHE A 156 11.52 8.71 -10.29
C PHE A 156 10.38 8.32 -9.37
N GLY A 157 9.19 8.92 -9.57
CA GLY A 157 8.02 8.64 -8.75
C GLY A 157 7.59 7.17 -8.86
N VAL A 158 7.64 6.60 -10.08
CA VAL A 158 7.27 5.20 -10.34
C VAL A 158 8.29 4.26 -9.72
N TYR A 159 9.59 4.53 -9.89
CA TYR A 159 10.63 3.68 -9.33
C TYR A 159 10.67 3.76 -7.80
N ALA A 160 10.52 4.94 -7.22
CA ALA A 160 10.42 5.10 -5.78
C ALA A 160 9.19 4.37 -5.22
N ALA A 161 8.01 4.54 -5.84
CA ALA A 161 6.80 3.85 -5.44
C ALA A 161 6.97 2.33 -5.53
N GLY A 162 7.51 1.81 -6.64
CA GLY A 162 7.76 0.37 -6.81
C GLY A 162 8.71 -0.19 -5.75
N MET A 163 9.79 0.53 -5.44
CA MET A 163 10.74 0.15 -4.39
C MET A 163 10.07 0.13 -3.01
N PHE A 164 9.39 1.20 -2.60
CA PHE A 164 8.76 1.27 -1.28
C PHE A 164 7.60 0.30 -1.12
N LEU A 165 6.79 0.09 -2.16
CA LEU A 165 5.72 -0.90 -2.14
C LEU A 165 6.27 -2.32 -2.03
N SER A 166 7.35 -2.63 -2.75
CA SER A 166 8.01 -3.93 -2.66
C SER A 166 8.53 -4.20 -1.25
N LEU A 167 9.14 -3.19 -0.61
CA LEU A 167 9.60 -3.28 0.78
C LEU A 167 8.43 -3.42 1.76
N ALA A 168 7.37 -2.63 1.60
CA ALA A 168 6.20 -2.71 2.47
C ALA A 168 5.50 -4.07 2.37
N LEU A 169 5.32 -4.60 1.16
CA LEU A 169 4.73 -5.92 0.95
C LEU A 169 5.65 -7.05 1.44
N SER A 170 6.97 -6.85 1.41
CA SER A 170 7.91 -7.78 2.02
C SER A 170 7.67 -7.87 3.53
N THR A 171 7.49 -6.73 4.21
CA THR A 171 7.09 -6.72 5.62
C THR A 171 5.76 -7.47 5.85
N VAL A 172 4.74 -7.24 5.00
CA VAL A 172 3.46 -7.96 5.09
C VAL A 172 3.66 -9.48 4.93
N ALA A 173 4.45 -9.92 3.96
CA ALA A 173 4.74 -11.34 3.76
C ALA A 173 5.51 -11.95 4.94
N TYR A 174 6.45 -11.21 5.53
CA TYR A 174 7.12 -11.65 6.74
C TYR A 174 6.12 -11.90 7.89
N TYR A 175 5.23 -10.94 8.15
CA TYR A 175 4.18 -11.10 9.17
C TYR A 175 3.21 -12.24 8.87
N ALA A 176 2.97 -12.53 7.58
CA ALA A 176 2.00 -13.55 7.20
C ALA A 176 2.50 -14.98 7.33
N TRP A 177 3.79 -15.24 7.05
CA TRP A 177 4.31 -16.61 6.96
C TRP A 177 5.36 -16.98 8.01
N PHE A 178 6.06 -15.98 8.56
CA PHE A 178 7.23 -16.21 9.43
C PHE A 178 7.07 -15.65 10.84
N MET A 179 5.98 -14.94 11.13
CA MET A 179 5.66 -14.52 12.49
C MET A 179 4.63 -15.48 13.10
N PRO A 180 4.88 -16.05 14.29
CA PRO A 180 3.90 -16.87 14.98
C PRO A 180 2.69 -16.02 15.42
N HIS A 181 1.51 -16.62 15.42
CA HIS A 181 0.30 -15.98 15.91
C HIS A 181 0.12 -16.29 17.39
N ILE A 182 -0.07 -15.26 18.21
CA ILE A 182 -0.21 -15.39 19.66
C ILE A 182 -1.50 -14.69 20.08
N GLU A 183 -2.46 -15.45 20.58
CA GLU A 183 -3.66 -14.92 21.20
C GLU A 183 -3.39 -14.65 22.68
N VAL A 184 -3.63 -13.42 23.11
CA VAL A 184 -3.38 -12.97 24.48
C VAL A 184 -4.66 -12.42 25.08
N ALA A 185 -5.05 -12.94 26.24
CA ALA A 185 -6.11 -12.38 27.05
C ALA A 185 -5.50 -11.44 28.08
N GLU A 186 -6.13 -10.27 28.24
CA GLU A 186 -5.73 -9.27 29.21
C GLU A 186 -6.98 -8.85 29.99
N HIS A 187 -6.94 -8.98 31.30
CA HIS A 187 -7.95 -8.41 32.16
C HIS A 187 -7.77 -6.89 32.21
N ARG A 188 -8.75 -6.16 31.66
CA ARG A 188 -8.78 -4.70 31.66
C ARG A 188 -9.84 -4.20 32.62
N GLY A 189 -9.48 -4.16 33.90
CA GLY A 189 -10.26 -3.55 34.98
C GLY A 189 -9.66 -2.22 35.43
N HIS A 190 -10.52 -1.30 35.88
CA HIS A 190 -10.12 -0.28 36.83
C HIS A 190 -10.72 -0.70 38.18
N GLU A 191 -9.90 -1.24 39.07
CA GLU A 191 -10.19 -1.21 40.51
C GLU A 191 -9.82 0.16 41.09
#